data_AF-A0A1H6E6W2-F1
#
_entry.id   AF-A0A1H6E6W2-F1
#
_cell.length_a   1.000
_cell.length_b   1.000
_cell.length_c   1.000
_cell.angle_alpha   90.00
_cell.angle_beta   90.00
_cell.angle_gamma   90.00
#
_symmetry.space_group_name_H-M   'P 1'
#
loop_
_entity.id
_entity.type
_entity.pdbx_description
1 polymer ?
#
loop_
_entity_poly.entity_id
_entity_poly.type
_entity_poly.pdbx_seq_one_letter_code
_entity_poly.pdbx_strand_id
1 'polypeptide(L)'
;MVSHEEMAEAFGDEGLLLMDAEQSHEMGLSDEDARILCQIGLPVRADLAFTLLVDDEPRPGSLVVFKTGDGDVDVLMLGGTTGDTAMRYFLDLRSGVVGLLSFDGEPQAERVNGSLATFVEFLYRLRLRQRALNGESADDGRRYTEELWRSLRELDPVAFVGGAEAWWSMVLDNLMDRDLIAETRAFLAQRRAEVADVLSEPSAPAPDDSPSQLPPRDALERALGRLEQEGWQIVDAERFAADKTTSGLLHVADPHFDADGTLVKDLPLSWRGGLPSRVQAVFAKEGLVVAVPGQSDRGEDYDAILEMDPDELAKEADAAMEKLFAAVHGLNEPEEGVVTCLATGRRSDLCRIVRAFDDLATHGYLAEPDLWPTASGGWEHVYESTKAGEPAKAVFWTTQQHTSSFDACGDLVDELALQWTGDRELIARALATTGLAVETPEDDSTAFFLRPVV
;
A
#
# COMPACT_ATOMS: atom_id res chain seq x y z
N MET A 1 -34.00 9.61 -3.81
CA MET A 1 -33.64 8.40 -4.54
C MET A 1 -33.26 8.85 -5.93
N VAL A 2 -32.01 8.61 -6.25
CA VAL A 2 -31.39 8.96 -7.53
C VAL A 2 -32.11 8.31 -8.72
N SER A 3 -32.17 9.03 -9.82
CA SER A 3 -32.71 8.60 -11.11
C SER A 3 -31.59 8.10 -12.04
N HIS A 4 -31.97 7.42 -13.13
CA HIS A 4 -31.01 7.01 -14.15
C HIS A 4 -30.28 8.20 -14.78
N GLU A 5 -30.99 9.30 -15.06
CA GLU A 5 -30.41 10.50 -15.65
C GLU A 5 -29.32 11.11 -14.74
N GLU A 6 -29.57 11.16 -13.44
CA GLU A 6 -28.58 11.62 -12.46
C GLU A 6 -27.37 10.66 -12.36
N MET A 7 -27.60 9.34 -12.39
CA MET A 7 -26.53 8.34 -12.42
C MET A 7 -25.69 8.45 -13.69
N ALA A 8 -26.33 8.59 -14.85
CA ALA A 8 -25.68 8.74 -16.14
C ALA A 8 -24.89 10.06 -16.22
N GLU A 9 -25.43 11.14 -15.66
CA GLU A 9 -24.71 12.40 -15.52
C GLU A 9 -23.45 12.22 -14.65
N ALA A 10 -23.54 11.48 -13.55
CA ALA A 10 -22.46 11.27 -12.58
C ALA A 10 -21.36 10.30 -13.05
N PHE A 11 -21.72 9.23 -13.75
CA PHE A 11 -20.80 8.14 -14.12
C PHE A 11 -20.59 7.99 -15.63
N GLY A 12 -21.41 8.63 -16.45
CA GLY A 12 -21.50 8.38 -17.89
C GLY A 12 -22.37 7.16 -18.19
N ASP A 13 -23.04 7.17 -19.34
CA ASP A 13 -23.91 6.05 -19.77
C ASP A 13 -23.17 4.71 -19.84
N GLU A 14 -21.94 4.72 -20.39
CA GLU A 14 -21.07 3.53 -20.46
C GLU A 14 -20.50 3.11 -19.09
N GLY A 15 -20.58 4.00 -18.10
CA GLY A 15 -20.13 3.77 -16.73
C GLY A 15 -21.19 3.11 -15.85
N LEU A 16 -22.35 2.75 -16.41
CA LEU A 16 -23.45 2.08 -15.69
C LEU A 16 -23.71 0.69 -16.26
N LEU A 17 -23.86 -0.29 -15.38
CA LEU A 17 -24.38 -1.61 -15.72
C LEU A 17 -25.86 -1.69 -15.38
N LEU A 18 -26.68 -2.04 -16.37
CA LEU A 18 -28.08 -2.38 -16.21
C LEU A 18 -28.26 -3.90 -16.31
N MET A 19 -29.12 -4.46 -15.46
CA MET A 19 -29.52 -5.86 -15.55
C MET A 19 -30.67 -6.05 -16.54
N ASP A 20 -30.75 -7.25 -17.08
CA ASP A 20 -31.88 -7.63 -17.91
C ASP A 20 -33.16 -7.79 -17.06
N ALA A 21 -34.29 -7.31 -17.60
CA ALA A 21 -35.56 -7.31 -16.88
C ALA A 21 -36.17 -8.71 -16.74
N GLU A 22 -35.99 -9.59 -17.73
CA GLU A 22 -36.45 -10.98 -17.67
C GLU A 22 -35.63 -11.74 -16.62
N GLN A 23 -34.30 -11.59 -16.65
CA GLN A 23 -33.40 -12.15 -15.63
C GLN A 23 -33.76 -11.68 -14.21
N SER A 24 -34.05 -10.40 -14.03
CA SER A 24 -34.41 -9.83 -12.72
C SER A 24 -35.70 -10.42 -12.16
N HIS A 25 -36.70 -10.67 -13.02
CA HIS A 25 -37.94 -11.33 -12.62
C HIS A 25 -37.71 -12.80 -12.25
N GLU A 26 -36.88 -13.53 -13.01
CA GLU A 26 -36.56 -14.94 -12.74
C GLU A 26 -35.81 -15.12 -11.40
N MET A 27 -34.96 -14.14 -11.04
CA MET A 27 -34.24 -14.13 -9.76
C MET A 27 -35.15 -13.88 -8.55
N GLY A 28 -36.38 -13.39 -8.75
CA GLY A 28 -37.31 -13.11 -7.65
C GLY A 28 -37.02 -11.79 -6.92
N LEU A 29 -36.41 -10.82 -7.61
CA LEU A 29 -36.23 -9.46 -7.09
C LEU A 29 -37.60 -8.80 -6.81
N SER A 30 -37.64 -7.93 -5.81
CA SER A 30 -38.80 -7.06 -5.60
C SER A 30 -38.97 -6.09 -6.78
N ASP A 31 -40.20 -5.60 -7.03
CA ASP A 31 -40.46 -4.61 -8.08
C ASP A 31 -39.58 -3.35 -7.92
N GLU A 32 -39.25 -2.98 -6.68
CA GLU A 32 -38.40 -1.83 -6.39
C GLU A 32 -36.93 -2.10 -6.74
N ASP A 33 -36.38 -3.23 -6.32
CA ASP A 33 -34.98 -3.58 -6.58
C ASP A 33 -34.77 -3.88 -8.08
N ALA A 34 -35.71 -4.57 -8.72
CA ALA A 34 -35.70 -4.81 -10.15
C ALA A 34 -35.72 -3.49 -10.92
N ARG A 35 -36.53 -2.51 -10.51
CA ARG A 35 -36.52 -1.18 -11.12
C ARG A 35 -35.16 -0.50 -10.98
N ILE A 36 -34.51 -0.60 -9.81
CA ILE A 36 -33.18 -0.03 -9.60
C ILE A 36 -32.16 -0.67 -10.53
N LEU A 37 -32.06 -2.00 -10.55
CA LEU A 37 -31.03 -2.71 -11.33
C LEU A 37 -31.29 -2.65 -12.84
N CYS A 38 -32.55 -2.63 -13.29
CA CYS A 38 -32.89 -2.65 -14.72
C CYS A 38 -33.04 -1.26 -15.34
N GLN A 39 -33.37 -0.22 -14.56
CA GLN A 39 -33.67 1.11 -15.10
C GLN A 39 -32.70 2.18 -14.61
N ILE A 40 -32.16 2.08 -13.40
CA ILE A 40 -31.22 3.07 -12.84
C ILE A 40 -29.78 2.62 -13.09
N GLY A 41 -29.46 1.38 -12.73
CA GLY A 41 -28.16 0.75 -12.91
C GLY A 41 -27.20 0.94 -11.74
N LEU A 42 -26.15 0.13 -11.74
CA LEU A 42 -25.02 0.24 -10.82
C LEU A 42 -23.80 0.82 -11.55
N PRO A 43 -22.98 1.66 -10.89
CA PRO A 43 -21.77 2.15 -11.52
C PRO A 43 -20.75 1.03 -11.68
N VAL A 44 -20.03 0.99 -12.80
CA VAL A 44 -18.92 0.05 -13.01
C VAL A 44 -17.83 0.23 -11.96
N ARG A 45 -17.59 1.47 -11.54
CA ARG A 45 -16.65 1.81 -10.46
C ARG A 45 -17.13 3.08 -9.74
N ALA A 46 -17.02 3.08 -8.42
CA ALA A 46 -17.27 4.24 -7.56
C ALA A 46 -16.15 4.35 -6.50
N ASP A 47 -15.02 4.97 -6.92
CA ASP A 47 -13.82 5.22 -6.11
C ASP A 47 -13.38 3.98 -5.31
N LEU A 48 -13.02 4.13 -4.03
CA LEU A 48 -12.64 3.05 -3.12
C LEU A 48 -13.81 2.16 -2.68
N ALA A 49 -15.05 2.62 -2.86
CA ALA A 49 -16.21 2.00 -2.23
C ALA A 49 -16.74 0.78 -3.00
N PHE A 50 -16.73 0.81 -4.33
CA PHE A 50 -17.42 -0.21 -5.13
C PHE A 50 -16.83 -0.39 -6.53
N THR A 51 -16.81 -1.64 -7.02
CA THR A 51 -16.48 -1.99 -8.40
C THR A 51 -17.26 -3.22 -8.88
N LEU A 52 -17.60 -3.25 -10.17
CA LEU A 52 -18.12 -4.42 -10.88
C LEU A 52 -16.99 -5.28 -11.49
N LEU A 53 -15.77 -4.75 -11.51
CA LEU A 53 -14.59 -5.43 -12.05
C LEU A 53 -14.05 -6.38 -10.98
N VAL A 54 -14.55 -7.61 -11.02
CA VAL A 54 -14.23 -8.67 -10.07
C VAL A 54 -13.81 -9.91 -10.86
N ASP A 55 -12.57 -10.35 -10.67
CA ASP A 55 -12.01 -11.46 -11.45
C ASP A 55 -12.43 -12.83 -10.92
N ASP A 56 -12.59 -12.95 -9.60
CA ASP A 56 -12.89 -14.20 -8.89
C ASP A 56 -14.38 -14.44 -8.65
N GLU A 57 -14.75 -15.72 -8.54
CA GLU A 57 -16.10 -16.14 -8.16
C GLU A 57 -16.39 -15.89 -6.67
N PRO A 58 -17.64 -15.56 -6.30
CA PRO A 58 -18.78 -15.39 -7.19
C PRO A 58 -18.81 -14.01 -7.87
N ARG A 59 -19.08 -14.01 -9.18
CA ARG A 59 -19.09 -12.79 -10.00
C ARG A 59 -20.38 -11.96 -9.86
N PRO A 60 -20.34 -10.65 -10.13
CA PRO A 60 -21.54 -9.81 -10.18
C PRO A 60 -22.63 -10.38 -11.10
N GLY A 61 -23.88 -10.32 -10.65
CA GLY A 61 -25.02 -10.92 -11.34
C GLY A 61 -25.26 -12.41 -10.99
N SER A 62 -24.37 -13.04 -10.22
CA SER A 62 -24.54 -14.43 -9.80
C SER A 62 -25.53 -14.56 -8.64
N LEU A 63 -26.40 -15.57 -8.71
CA LEU A 63 -27.26 -15.96 -7.60
C LEU A 63 -26.56 -16.99 -6.72
N VAL A 64 -26.47 -16.73 -5.42
CA VAL A 64 -25.81 -17.60 -4.44
C VAL A 64 -26.79 -17.87 -3.29
N VAL A 65 -26.79 -19.10 -2.79
CA VAL A 65 -27.61 -19.49 -1.63
C VAL A 65 -26.71 -19.64 -0.42
N PHE A 66 -26.88 -18.77 0.58
CA PHE A 66 -26.18 -18.88 1.86
C PHE A 66 -26.96 -19.72 2.85
N LYS A 67 -26.29 -20.71 3.44
CA LYS A 67 -26.84 -21.52 4.53
C LYS A 67 -26.56 -20.84 5.85
N THR A 68 -27.57 -20.20 6.42
CA THR A 68 -27.48 -19.60 7.74
C THR A 68 -28.11 -20.50 8.79
N GLY A 69 -27.85 -20.23 10.08
CA GLY A 69 -28.51 -20.93 11.18
C GLY A 69 -30.05 -20.79 11.17
N ASP A 70 -30.56 -19.73 10.54
CA ASP A 70 -31.98 -19.41 10.45
C ASP A 70 -32.65 -19.89 9.14
N GLY A 71 -31.88 -20.56 8.27
CA GLY A 71 -32.33 -21.11 6.99
C GLY A 71 -31.47 -20.67 5.81
N ASP A 72 -31.92 -21.05 4.62
CA ASP A 72 -31.27 -20.66 3.37
C ASP A 72 -31.68 -19.22 3.00
N VAL A 73 -30.71 -18.42 2.58
CA VAL A 73 -30.87 -17.02 2.13
C VAL A 73 -30.36 -16.90 0.70
N ASP A 74 -31.26 -16.56 -0.22
CA ASP A 74 -30.92 -16.31 -1.62
C ASP A 74 -30.39 -14.88 -1.77
N VAL A 75 -29.18 -14.76 -2.31
CA VAL A 75 -28.54 -13.46 -2.53
C VAL A 75 -28.10 -13.29 -3.98
N LEU A 76 -28.12 -12.04 -4.45
CA LEU A 76 -27.56 -11.64 -5.72
C LEU A 76 -26.23 -10.91 -5.49
N MET A 77 -25.15 -11.39 -6.10
CA MET A 77 -23.86 -10.70 -6.02
C MET A 77 -23.90 -9.40 -6.83
N LEU A 78 -23.55 -8.28 -6.20
CA LEU A 78 -23.62 -6.96 -6.81
C LEU A 78 -22.26 -6.50 -7.35
N GLY A 79 -21.17 -6.78 -6.65
CA GLY A 79 -19.85 -6.20 -6.93
C GLY A 79 -18.82 -6.55 -5.86
N GLY A 80 -17.67 -5.90 -5.91
CA GLY A 80 -16.61 -5.96 -4.90
C GLY A 80 -16.22 -4.57 -4.40
N THR A 81 -15.30 -4.55 -3.44
CA THR A 81 -14.60 -3.33 -3.01
C THR A 81 -13.42 -3.08 -3.95
N THR A 82 -13.02 -1.83 -4.14
CA THR A 82 -11.91 -1.51 -5.03
C THR A 82 -10.58 -1.86 -4.34
N GLY A 83 -9.79 -2.76 -4.93
CA GLY A 83 -8.47 -3.14 -4.42
C GLY A 83 -8.47 -4.32 -3.46
N ASP A 84 -9.61 -4.93 -3.18
CA ASP A 84 -9.71 -6.14 -2.34
C ASP A 84 -10.55 -7.21 -3.04
N THR A 85 -9.86 -8.30 -3.41
CA THR A 85 -10.46 -9.42 -4.14
C THR A 85 -11.21 -10.40 -3.24
N ALA A 86 -11.09 -10.29 -1.91
CA ALA A 86 -11.75 -11.16 -0.95
C ALA A 86 -13.12 -10.63 -0.48
N MET A 87 -13.50 -9.39 -0.82
CA MET A 87 -14.77 -8.81 -0.39
C MET A 87 -15.81 -8.68 -1.52
N ARG A 88 -17.07 -9.02 -1.23
CA ARG A 88 -18.18 -8.89 -2.18
C ARG A 88 -19.42 -8.26 -1.57
N TYR A 89 -20.01 -7.33 -2.32
CA TYR A 89 -21.36 -6.86 -2.04
C TYR A 89 -22.38 -7.86 -2.53
N PHE A 90 -23.40 -8.11 -1.72
CA PHE A 90 -24.54 -8.93 -2.09
C PHE A 90 -25.86 -8.25 -1.71
N LEU A 91 -26.91 -8.56 -2.44
CA LEU A 91 -28.28 -8.15 -2.15
C LEU A 91 -29.05 -9.37 -1.61
N ASP A 92 -29.56 -9.28 -0.39
CA ASP A 92 -30.55 -10.24 0.10
C ASP A 92 -31.88 -9.99 -0.62
N LEU A 93 -32.28 -10.95 -1.45
CA LEU A 93 -33.46 -10.83 -2.32
C LEU A 93 -34.78 -10.77 -1.53
N ARG A 94 -34.78 -11.24 -0.28
CA ARG A 94 -35.97 -11.24 0.56
C ARG A 94 -36.15 -9.91 1.28
N SER A 95 -35.06 -9.34 1.79
CA SER A 95 -35.11 -8.13 2.63
C SER A 95 -34.78 -6.84 1.87
N GLY A 96 -34.19 -6.95 0.68
CA GLY A 96 -33.70 -5.81 -0.10
C GLY A 96 -32.44 -5.17 0.50
N VAL A 97 -31.86 -5.76 1.55
CA VAL A 97 -30.68 -5.26 2.25
C VAL A 97 -29.43 -5.60 1.47
N VAL A 98 -28.51 -4.65 1.35
CA VAL A 98 -27.16 -4.91 0.85
C VAL A 98 -26.25 -5.24 2.03
N GLY A 99 -25.51 -6.33 1.88
CA GLY A 99 -24.46 -6.75 2.80
C GLY A 99 -23.10 -6.80 2.11
N LEU A 100 -22.06 -6.92 2.91
CA LEU A 100 -20.70 -7.16 2.48
C LEU A 100 -20.25 -8.52 3.03
N LEU A 101 -19.68 -9.34 2.17
CA LEU A 101 -19.18 -10.66 2.50
C LEU A 101 -17.66 -10.66 2.36
N SER A 102 -16.97 -11.05 3.42
CA SER A 102 -15.55 -11.38 3.38
C SER A 102 -15.37 -12.87 3.16
N PHE A 103 -14.50 -13.23 2.22
CA PHE A 103 -14.05 -14.60 1.97
C PHE A 103 -12.70 -14.92 2.62
N ASP A 104 -12.11 -13.96 3.33
CA ASP A 104 -10.86 -14.22 4.03
C ASP A 104 -11.12 -15.03 5.32
N GLY A 105 -10.61 -16.26 5.34
CA GLY A 105 -10.88 -17.21 6.42
C GLY A 105 -12.29 -17.82 6.41
N GLU A 106 -12.97 -17.78 7.56
CA GLU A 106 -14.38 -18.23 7.64
C GLU A 106 -15.29 -17.12 7.07
N PRO A 107 -16.18 -17.42 6.12
CA PRO A 107 -16.99 -16.38 5.48
C PRO A 107 -17.83 -15.59 6.49
N GLN A 108 -17.62 -14.27 6.53
CA GLN A 108 -18.34 -13.34 7.40
C GLN A 108 -19.15 -12.36 6.57
N ALA A 109 -20.43 -12.23 6.91
CA ALA A 109 -21.32 -11.27 6.28
C ALA A 109 -21.68 -10.18 7.28
N GLU A 110 -21.53 -8.93 6.86
CA GLU A 110 -22.02 -7.78 7.59
C GLU A 110 -23.07 -7.02 6.79
N ARG A 111 -23.97 -6.33 7.50
CA ARG A 111 -24.97 -5.47 6.89
C ARG A 111 -24.35 -4.12 6.58
N VAL A 112 -24.37 -3.72 5.31
CA VAL A 112 -23.84 -2.42 4.87
C VAL A 112 -24.84 -1.31 5.12
N ASN A 113 -26.11 -1.53 4.75
CA ASN A 113 -27.12 -0.47 4.82
C ASN A 113 -28.57 -1.01 4.86
N GLY A 114 -29.53 -0.10 4.72
CA GLY A 114 -30.96 -0.31 4.84
C GLY A 114 -31.62 -1.00 3.65
N SER A 115 -31.27 -0.61 2.43
CA SER A 115 -31.87 -1.12 1.18
C SER A 115 -30.99 -0.88 -0.06
N LEU A 116 -31.22 -1.59 -1.16
CA LEU A 116 -30.51 -1.31 -2.42
C LEU A 116 -30.62 0.17 -2.85
N ALA A 117 -31.78 0.79 -2.66
CA ALA A 117 -32.00 2.18 -3.00
C ALA A 117 -31.06 3.15 -2.25
N THR A 118 -30.83 2.92 -0.95
CA THR A 118 -29.92 3.77 -0.17
C THR A 118 -28.46 3.48 -0.50
N PHE A 119 -28.13 2.25 -0.88
CA PHE A 119 -26.80 1.89 -1.37
C PHE A 119 -26.44 2.62 -2.68
N VAL A 120 -27.34 2.61 -3.67
CA VAL A 120 -27.10 3.33 -4.94
C VAL A 120 -27.02 4.85 -4.73
N GLU A 121 -27.87 5.41 -3.86
CA GLU A 121 -27.81 6.81 -3.48
C GLU A 121 -26.46 7.17 -2.80
N PHE A 122 -25.91 6.27 -1.98
CA PHE A 122 -24.58 6.44 -1.39
C PHE A 122 -23.48 6.51 -2.45
N LEU A 123 -23.45 5.55 -3.39
CA LEU A 123 -22.46 5.55 -4.48
C LEU A 123 -22.57 6.82 -5.34
N TYR A 124 -23.78 7.26 -5.65
CA TYR A 124 -24.03 8.52 -6.36
C TYR A 124 -23.45 9.73 -5.61
N ARG A 125 -23.71 9.86 -4.31
CA ARG A 125 -23.24 10.99 -3.52
C ARG A 125 -21.73 10.98 -3.31
N LEU A 126 -21.10 9.81 -3.22
CA LEU A 126 -19.64 9.69 -3.25
C LEU A 126 -19.06 10.25 -4.54
N ARG A 127 -19.68 9.96 -5.69
CA ARG A 127 -19.25 10.49 -6.97
C ARG A 127 -19.45 12.01 -7.08
N LEU A 128 -20.57 12.52 -6.57
CA LEU A 128 -20.79 13.98 -6.50
C LEU A 128 -19.74 14.67 -5.63
N ARG A 129 -19.42 14.10 -4.46
CA ARG A 129 -18.32 14.59 -3.62
C ARG A 129 -17.02 14.63 -4.41
N GLN A 130 -16.64 13.53 -5.05
CA GLN A 130 -15.39 13.44 -5.80
C GLN A 130 -15.29 14.54 -6.88
N ARG A 131 -16.39 14.80 -7.60
CA ARG A 131 -16.46 15.88 -8.59
C ARG A 131 -16.38 17.26 -7.96
N ALA A 132 -17.09 17.47 -6.85
CA ALA A 132 -17.13 18.76 -6.16
C ALA A 132 -15.78 19.14 -5.55
N LEU A 133 -14.99 18.17 -5.11
CA LEU A 133 -13.68 18.39 -4.50
C LEU A 133 -12.52 18.40 -5.50
N ASN A 134 -12.79 18.30 -6.80
CA ASN A 134 -11.75 18.35 -7.81
C ASN A 134 -11.14 19.77 -7.89
N GLY A 135 -9.99 19.97 -7.25
CA GLY A 135 -9.26 21.24 -7.20
C GLY A 135 -9.57 22.15 -6.00
N GLU A 136 -10.37 21.67 -5.04
CA GLU A 136 -10.69 22.41 -3.80
C GLU A 136 -9.63 22.19 -2.70
N SER A 137 -9.67 23.01 -1.65
CA SER A 137 -8.75 22.89 -0.51
C SER A 137 -9.10 21.69 0.38
N ALA A 138 -8.11 21.18 1.13
CA ALA A 138 -8.29 20.07 2.09
C ALA A 138 -9.36 20.39 3.15
N ASP A 139 -9.36 21.61 3.69
CA ASP A 139 -10.35 22.06 4.67
C ASP A 139 -11.79 22.03 4.11
N ASP A 140 -11.96 22.43 2.85
CA ASP A 140 -13.25 22.37 2.15
C ASP A 140 -13.66 20.91 1.87
N GLY A 141 -12.68 20.06 1.54
CA GLY A 141 -12.83 18.62 1.40
C GLY A 141 -13.37 17.94 2.65
N ARG A 142 -12.73 18.19 3.79
CA ARG A 142 -13.17 17.68 5.09
C ARG A 142 -14.58 18.15 5.42
N ARG A 143 -14.85 19.45 5.31
CA ARG A 143 -16.16 20.02 5.62
C ARG A 143 -17.28 19.44 4.74
N TYR A 144 -17.03 19.29 3.45
CA TYR A 144 -17.99 18.67 2.52
C TYR A 144 -18.25 17.22 2.93
N THR A 145 -17.20 16.48 3.30
CA THR A 145 -17.33 15.07 3.71
C THR A 145 -18.12 14.92 5.00
N GLU A 146 -17.95 15.81 5.97
CA GLU A 146 -18.79 15.84 7.17
C GLU A 146 -20.26 16.15 6.86
N GLU A 147 -20.53 17.09 5.96
CA GLU A 147 -21.88 17.42 5.51
C GLU A 147 -22.53 16.22 4.80
N LEU A 148 -21.76 15.55 3.94
CA LEU A 148 -22.17 14.30 3.29
C LEU A 148 -22.48 13.22 4.33
N TRP A 149 -21.59 12.99 5.29
CA TRP A 149 -21.77 12.03 6.38
C TRP A 149 -23.07 12.28 7.14
N ARG A 150 -23.35 13.54 7.53
CA ARG A 150 -24.59 13.90 8.23
C ARG A 150 -25.81 13.58 7.37
N SER A 151 -25.76 13.92 6.08
CA SER A 151 -26.87 13.67 5.15
C SER A 151 -27.13 12.17 4.92
N LEU A 152 -26.08 11.36 4.86
CA LEU A 152 -26.18 9.91 4.69
C LEU A 152 -26.71 9.24 5.96
N ARG A 153 -26.32 9.74 7.13
CA ARG A 153 -26.83 9.25 8.41
C ARG A 153 -28.31 9.54 8.60
N GLU A 154 -28.80 10.68 8.10
CA GLU A 154 -30.23 10.98 8.06
C GLU A 154 -30.97 10.11 7.05
N LEU A 155 -30.36 9.85 5.89
CA LEU A 155 -30.93 9.01 4.83
C LEU A 155 -31.09 7.55 5.29
N ASP A 156 -30.05 7.00 5.92
CA ASP A 156 -30.01 5.60 6.33
C ASP A 156 -29.33 5.44 7.70
N PRO A 157 -30.06 5.66 8.81
CA PRO A 157 -29.52 5.52 10.15
C PRO A 157 -28.97 4.13 10.45
N VAL A 158 -29.46 3.10 9.75
CA VAL A 158 -29.08 1.71 9.99
C VAL A 158 -27.64 1.44 9.54
N ALA A 159 -27.19 2.11 8.48
CA ALA A 159 -25.81 2.04 7.98
C ALA A 159 -24.77 2.59 8.98
N PHE A 160 -25.20 3.21 10.09
CA PHE A 160 -24.33 3.83 11.10
C PHE A 160 -24.52 3.23 12.52
N VAL A 161 -25.25 2.11 12.66
CA VAL A 161 -25.55 1.50 13.98
C VAL A 161 -24.29 0.97 14.69
N GLY A 162 -23.19 0.72 13.97
CA GLY A 162 -21.87 0.36 14.52
C GLY A 162 -20.94 1.54 14.85
N GLY A 163 -21.38 2.80 14.67
CA GLY A 163 -20.50 3.95 14.87
C GLY A 163 -19.35 3.97 13.87
N ALA A 164 -18.10 4.07 14.35
CA ALA A 164 -16.90 4.11 13.51
C ALA A 164 -16.60 2.78 12.81
N GLU A 165 -17.05 1.66 13.37
CA GLU A 165 -16.85 0.32 12.78
C GLU A 165 -17.88 0.01 11.67
N ALA A 166 -18.87 0.88 11.47
CA ALA A 166 -19.84 0.68 10.41
C ALA A 166 -19.20 0.96 9.05
N TRP A 167 -19.48 0.12 8.04
CA TRP A 167 -18.85 0.21 6.72
C TRP A 167 -18.88 1.62 6.10
N TRP A 168 -20.04 2.30 6.11
CA TRP A 168 -20.13 3.66 5.54
C TRP A 168 -19.29 4.67 6.32
N SER A 169 -19.17 4.52 7.64
CA SER A 169 -18.28 5.36 8.45
C SER A 169 -16.83 5.15 8.06
N MET A 170 -16.38 3.88 7.96
CA MET A 170 -15.00 3.57 7.56
C MET A 170 -14.65 4.11 6.18
N VAL A 171 -15.55 4.00 5.20
CA VAL A 171 -15.35 4.57 3.86
C VAL A 171 -15.22 6.10 3.93
N LEU A 172 -16.08 6.78 4.69
CA LEU A 172 -16.06 8.23 4.82
C LEU A 172 -14.84 8.71 5.62
N ASP A 173 -14.42 7.98 6.64
CA ASP A 173 -13.22 8.27 7.45
C ASP A 173 -11.95 8.17 6.57
N ASN A 174 -11.82 7.09 5.80
CA ASN A 174 -10.73 6.96 4.81
C ASN A 174 -10.70 8.11 3.78
N LEU A 175 -11.87 8.65 3.40
CA LEU A 175 -11.97 9.79 2.50
C LEU A 175 -11.61 11.12 3.17
N MET A 176 -11.70 11.22 4.49
CA MET A 176 -11.26 12.38 5.28
C MET A 176 -9.75 12.31 5.61
N ASP A 177 -9.17 11.12 5.70
CA ASP A 177 -7.74 10.91 5.95
C ASP A 177 -6.86 11.00 4.68
N ARG A 178 -7.48 11.06 3.49
CA ARG A 178 -6.78 11.31 2.21
C ARG A 178 -6.05 12.66 2.14
N ASP A 179 -6.31 13.58 3.06
CA ASP A 179 -5.64 14.90 3.15
C ASP A 179 -4.15 14.79 3.54
N LEU A 180 -3.73 13.72 4.23
CA LEU A 180 -2.33 13.51 4.62
C LEU A 180 -1.39 13.48 3.39
N ILE A 181 -1.90 13.00 2.25
CA ILE A 181 -1.13 12.88 0.99
C ILE A 181 -1.01 14.25 0.29
N ALA A 182 -2.06 15.08 0.34
CA ALA A 182 -2.04 16.43 -0.24
C ALA A 182 -1.24 17.42 0.62
N GLU A 183 -1.30 17.27 1.94
CA GLU A 183 -0.52 18.05 2.90
C GLU A 183 0.97 17.70 2.82
N THR A 184 1.29 16.42 2.67
CA THR A 184 2.67 15.96 2.34
C THR A 184 3.16 16.61 1.04
N ARG A 185 2.32 16.73 0.01
CA ARG A 185 2.68 17.37 -1.28
C ARG A 185 2.95 18.88 -1.14
N ALA A 186 2.14 19.61 -0.37
CA ALA A 186 2.33 21.04 -0.13
C ALA A 186 3.58 21.32 0.75
N PHE A 187 3.81 20.49 1.76
CA PHE A 187 5.01 20.52 2.60
C PHE A 187 6.29 20.28 1.80
N LEU A 188 6.30 19.28 0.90
CA LEU A 188 7.42 18.99 0.01
C LEU A 188 7.70 20.14 -0.98
N ALA A 189 6.66 20.83 -1.47
CA ALA A 189 6.82 22.01 -2.33
C ALA A 189 7.45 23.21 -1.58
N GLN A 190 7.10 23.42 -0.31
CA GLN A 190 7.73 24.42 0.54
C GLN A 190 9.20 24.08 0.82
N ARG A 191 9.51 22.80 1.10
CA ARG A 191 10.89 22.33 1.32
C ARG A 191 11.78 22.47 0.09
N ARG A 192 11.24 22.34 -1.14
CA ARG A 192 11.97 22.59 -2.39
C ARG A 192 12.47 24.04 -2.49
N ALA A 193 11.71 25.01 -1.98
CA ALA A 193 12.12 26.41 -1.96
C ALA A 193 13.22 26.69 -0.93
N GLU A 194 13.22 25.97 0.19
CA GLU A 194 14.22 26.11 1.26
C GLU A 194 15.54 25.40 0.94
N VAL A 195 15.50 24.21 0.34
CA VAL A 195 16.69 23.43 -0.04
C VAL A 195 17.46 24.09 -1.20
N ALA A 196 16.78 24.78 -2.10
CA ALA A 196 17.41 25.57 -3.16
C ALA A 196 18.35 26.67 -2.62
N ASP A 197 18.13 27.14 -1.39
CA ASP A 197 18.94 28.15 -0.71
C ASP A 197 20.15 27.54 0.04
N VAL A 198 20.05 26.27 0.43
CA VAL A 198 21.05 25.56 1.26
C VAL A 198 22.14 24.86 0.44
N LEU A 199 21.87 24.47 -0.80
CA LEU A 199 22.82 23.77 -1.71
C LEU A 199 24.05 24.60 -2.15
N SER A 200 24.30 25.77 -1.55
CA SER A 200 25.46 26.63 -1.83
C SER A 200 26.66 26.43 -0.90
N GLU A 201 26.62 25.52 0.07
CA GLU A 201 27.75 25.27 0.98
C GLU A 201 28.24 23.80 0.98
N PRO A 202 29.56 23.54 1.07
CA PRO A 202 30.11 22.20 1.01
C PRO A 202 30.18 21.51 2.40
N SER A 203 29.64 20.29 2.46
CA SER A 203 29.49 19.46 3.67
C SER A 203 30.79 18.87 4.24
N ALA A 204 30.78 18.63 5.54
CA ALA A 204 31.90 18.16 6.38
C ALA A 204 31.92 16.61 6.55
N PRO A 205 33.06 16.01 6.96
CA PRO A 205 33.22 14.56 7.01
C PRO A 205 32.63 13.93 8.29
N ALA A 206 32.10 12.71 8.14
CA ALA A 206 31.41 11.93 9.17
C ALA A 206 32.38 11.25 10.18
N PRO A 207 31.92 11.00 11.43
CA PRO A 207 32.73 10.39 12.48
C PRO A 207 32.76 8.85 12.41
N ASP A 208 33.88 8.31 12.89
CA ASP A 208 34.27 6.90 12.89
C ASP A 208 33.86 6.23 14.21
N ASP A 209 33.06 5.15 14.18
CA ASP A 209 32.71 4.35 15.36
C ASP A 209 32.49 2.86 15.04
N SER A 210 33.45 2.04 15.47
CA SER A 210 33.45 0.57 15.35
C SER A 210 32.84 -0.11 16.58
N PRO A 211 31.92 -1.06 16.37
CA PRO A 211 32.08 -2.37 17.02
C PRO A 211 32.04 -3.51 15.99
N SER A 212 32.96 -4.47 16.18
CA SER A 212 33.05 -5.82 15.59
C SER A 212 32.21 -6.06 14.32
N GLN A 213 32.72 -5.60 13.18
CA GLN A 213 32.21 -6.05 11.89
C GLN A 213 32.61 -7.51 11.68
N LEU A 214 31.63 -8.34 11.32
CA LEU A 214 31.91 -9.67 10.82
C LEU A 214 32.62 -9.56 9.46
N PRO A 215 33.46 -10.54 9.09
CA PRO A 215 34.06 -10.58 7.76
C PRO A 215 32.97 -10.48 6.69
N PRO A 216 33.17 -9.70 5.61
CA PRO A 216 32.18 -9.54 4.54
C PRO A 216 31.69 -10.86 3.92
N ARG A 217 32.53 -11.91 3.91
CA ARG A 217 32.10 -13.27 3.53
C ARG A 217 30.96 -13.80 4.42
N ASP A 218 31.13 -13.74 5.74
CA ASP A 218 30.12 -14.24 6.69
C ASP A 218 28.84 -13.41 6.63
N ALA A 219 28.98 -12.10 6.40
CA ALA A 219 27.85 -11.20 6.15
C ALA A 219 27.09 -11.58 4.87
N LEU A 220 27.80 -11.89 3.77
CA LEU A 220 27.17 -12.32 2.52
C LEU A 220 26.42 -13.63 2.71
N GLU A 221 27.03 -14.63 3.35
CA GLU A 221 26.39 -15.93 3.61
C GLU A 221 25.12 -15.78 4.47
N ARG A 222 25.14 -14.91 5.49
CA ARG A 222 23.93 -14.63 6.29
C ARG A 222 22.87 -13.89 5.50
N ALA A 223 23.23 -12.94 4.65
CA ALA A 223 22.28 -12.22 3.81
C ALA A 223 21.56 -13.18 2.86
N LEU A 224 22.31 -14.09 2.22
CA LEU A 224 21.75 -15.14 1.37
C LEU A 224 20.83 -16.08 2.16
N GLY A 225 21.26 -16.53 3.35
CA GLY A 225 20.45 -17.40 4.20
C GLY A 225 19.14 -16.75 4.69
N ARG A 226 19.12 -15.42 4.86
CA ARG A 226 17.89 -14.68 5.16
C ARG A 226 16.95 -14.63 3.97
N LEU A 227 17.46 -14.34 2.78
CA LEU A 227 16.64 -14.37 1.56
C LEU A 227 16.03 -15.76 1.36
N GLU A 228 16.78 -16.85 1.61
CA GLU A 228 16.23 -18.21 1.56
C GLU A 228 15.10 -18.45 2.55
N GLN A 229 15.22 -17.92 3.79
CA GLN A 229 14.15 -18.00 4.80
C GLN A 229 12.91 -17.20 4.39
N GLU A 230 13.09 -16.15 3.59
CA GLU A 230 12.01 -15.36 2.99
C GLU A 230 11.46 -15.98 1.69
N GLY A 231 11.91 -17.18 1.33
CA GLY A 231 11.39 -17.93 0.19
C GLY A 231 12.16 -17.72 -1.13
N TRP A 232 13.25 -16.97 -1.12
CA TRP A 232 14.12 -16.87 -2.30
C TRP A 232 14.87 -18.19 -2.53
N GLN A 233 15.15 -18.47 -3.80
CA GLN A 233 15.95 -19.61 -4.21
C GLN A 233 17.28 -19.12 -4.75
N ILE A 234 18.37 -19.44 -4.05
CA ILE A 234 19.72 -19.18 -4.53
C ILE A 234 20.08 -20.26 -5.56
N VAL A 235 20.31 -19.85 -6.81
CA VAL A 235 20.49 -20.75 -7.95
C VAL A 235 21.77 -20.44 -8.71
N ASP A 236 22.29 -21.43 -9.44
CA ASP A 236 23.41 -21.23 -10.36
C ASP A 236 22.99 -20.52 -11.66
N ALA A 237 23.98 -20.11 -12.45
CA ALA A 237 23.75 -19.38 -13.70
C ALA A 237 22.94 -20.20 -14.74
N GLU A 238 23.10 -21.52 -14.77
CA GLU A 238 22.42 -22.40 -15.73
C GLU A 238 20.93 -22.46 -15.40
N ARG A 239 20.58 -22.71 -14.14
CA ARG A 239 19.21 -22.72 -13.65
C ARG A 239 18.56 -21.34 -13.77
N PHE A 240 19.28 -20.26 -13.43
CA PHE A 240 18.77 -18.91 -13.61
C PHE A 240 18.47 -18.59 -15.07
N ALA A 241 19.28 -19.07 -16.02
CA ALA A 241 19.03 -18.87 -17.45
C ALA A 241 17.85 -19.71 -17.97
N ALA A 242 17.67 -20.92 -17.45
CA ALA A 242 16.64 -21.85 -17.89
C ALA A 242 15.23 -21.53 -17.34
N ASP A 243 15.14 -21.06 -16.10
CA ASP A 243 13.87 -20.86 -15.40
C ASP A 243 13.33 -19.44 -15.57
N LYS A 244 12.53 -19.19 -16.60
CA LYS A 244 12.01 -17.84 -16.91
C LYS A 244 10.72 -17.47 -16.20
N THR A 245 10.09 -18.40 -15.49
CA THR A 245 8.73 -18.22 -14.95
C THR A 245 8.68 -18.13 -13.44
N THR A 246 9.69 -18.64 -12.74
CA THR A 246 9.70 -18.62 -11.27
C THR A 246 10.19 -17.29 -10.73
N SER A 247 9.37 -16.67 -9.87
CA SER A 247 9.73 -15.52 -9.04
C SER A 247 10.57 -15.93 -7.84
N GLY A 248 11.36 -14.99 -7.31
CA GLY A 248 12.20 -15.20 -6.13
C GLY A 248 13.48 -15.98 -6.42
N LEU A 249 14.04 -15.87 -7.62
CA LEU A 249 15.35 -16.48 -7.93
C LEU A 249 16.45 -15.45 -7.74
N LEU A 250 17.55 -15.86 -7.09
CA LEU A 250 18.77 -15.06 -6.99
C LEU A 250 19.96 -15.90 -7.47
N HIS A 251 20.71 -15.37 -8.43
CA HIS A 251 21.99 -15.91 -8.84
C HIS A 251 23.11 -14.97 -8.39
N VAL A 252 24.08 -15.54 -7.68
CA VAL A 252 25.24 -14.82 -7.15
C VAL A 252 26.46 -15.21 -8.00
N ALA A 253 27.11 -14.24 -8.64
CA ALA A 253 28.34 -14.51 -9.38
C ALA A 253 29.47 -14.97 -8.44
N ASP A 254 30.57 -15.52 -8.97
CA ASP A 254 31.69 -15.99 -8.15
C ASP A 254 32.27 -14.86 -7.28
N PRO A 255 32.12 -14.91 -5.95
CA PRO A 255 32.56 -13.82 -5.09
C PRO A 255 34.07 -13.88 -4.89
N HIS A 256 34.72 -12.72 -4.97
CA HIS A 256 36.16 -12.61 -4.84
C HIS A 256 36.52 -12.01 -3.49
N PHE A 257 36.99 -12.85 -2.57
CA PHE A 257 37.42 -12.45 -1.23
C PHE A 257 38.95 -12.51 -1.08
N ASP A 258 39.50 -11.63 -0.26
CA ASP A 258 40.89 -11.73 0.19
C ASP A 258 41.05 -12.75 1.34
N ALA A 259 42.26 -12.83 1.91
CA ALA A 259 42.57 -13.76 2.99
C ALA A 259 41.81 -13.46 4.30
N ASP A 260 41.38 -12.21 4.48
CA ASP A 260 40.63 -11.75 5.66
C ASP A 260 39.11 -11.85 5.47
N GLY A 261 38.66 -12.33 4.29
CA GLY A 261 37.25 -12.46 3.96
C GLY A 261 36.61 -11.16 3.47
N THR A 262 37.41 -10.16 3.12
CA THR A 262 36.94 -8.89 2.56
C THR A 262 36.64 -9.04 1.08
N LEU A 263 35.50 -8.51 0.63
CA LEU A 263 35.14 -8.51 -0.78
C LEU A 263 36.10 -7.58 -1.54
N VAL A 264 36.84 -8.12 -2.50
CA VAL A 264 37.90 -7.40 -3.24
C VAL A 264 37.35 -6.75 -4.51
N LYS A 265 36.21 -7.22 -4.99
CA LYS A 265 35.54 -6.74 -6.21
C LYS A 265 34.04 -6.75 -6.02
N ASP A 266 33.39 -5.75 -6.60
CA ASP A 266 31.94 -5.69 -6.70
C ASP A 266 31.38 -7.01 -7.22
N LEU A 267 30.32 -7.47 -6.58
CA LEU A 267 29.70 -8.76 -6.80
C LEU A 267 28.33 -8.58 -7.45
N PRO A 268 28.19 -8.91 -8.75
CA PRO A 268 26.91 -8.88 -9.42
C PRO A 268 25.98 -9.97 -8.89
N LEU A 269 24.72 -9.59 -8.66
CA LEU A 269 23.63 -10.44 -8.21
C LEU A 269 22.50 -10.33 -9.22
N SER A 270 22.20 -11.40 -9.95
CA SER A 270 21.06 -11.44 -10.86
C SER A 270 19.82 -11.89 -10.09
N TRP A 271 18.71 -11.16 -10.23
CA TRP A 271 17.45 -11.46 -9.55
C TRP A 271 16.32 -11.64 -10.55
N ARG A 272 15.32 -12.46 -10.21
CA ARG A 272 14.09 -12.62 -10.98
C ARG A 272 12.89 -12.71 -10.04
N GLY A 273 11.91 -11.83 -10.25
CA GLY A 273 10.73 -11.67 -9.40
C GLY A 273 11.08 -11.11 -8.02
N GLY A 274 10.06 -10.61 -7.31
CA GLY A 274 10.25 -9.87 -6.06
C GLY A 274 10.78 -8.45 -6.28
N LEU A 275 11.08 -7.77 -5.18
CA LEU A 275 11.48 -6.36 -5.19
C LEU A 275 12.99 -6.21 -4.94
N PRO A 276 13.74 -5.47 -5.78
CA PRO A 276 15.18 -5.27 -5.56
C PRO A 276 15.48 -4.49 -4.27
N SER A 277 14.55 -3.65 -3.81
CA SER A 277 14.60 -2.99 -2.49
C SER A 277 14.69 -3.99 -1.35
N ARG A 278 14.01 -5.14 -1.46
CA ARG A 278 14.07 -6.21 -0.45
C ARG A 278 15.45 -6.84 -0.41
N VAL A 279 16.05 -7.12 -1.57
CA VAL A 279 17.44 -7.60 -1.66
C VAL A 279 18.39 -6.58 -1.03
N GLN A 280 18.22 -5.29 -1.33
CA GLN A 280 19.02 -4.21 -0.76
C GLN A 280 18.90 -4.16 0.77
N ALA A 281 17.68 -4.22 1.31
CA ALA A 281 17.41 -4.17 2.74
C ALA A 281 17.96 -5.39 3.51
N VAL A 282 17.85 -6.60 2.95
CA VAL A 282 18.38 -7.82 3.58
C VAL A 282 19.90 -7.80 3.63
N PHE A 283 20.57 -7.31 2.59
CA PHE A 283 22.02 -7.13 2.59
C PHE A 283 22.45 -6.03 3.57
N ALA A 284 21.68 -4.95 3.69
CA ALA A 284 21.93 -3.88 4.64
C ALA A 284 21.84 -4.35 6.11
N LYS A 285 20.96 -5.32 6.44
CA LYS A 285 20.92 -5.99 7.76
C LYS A 285 22.26 -6.63 8.14
N GLU A 286 23.02 -7.08 7.15
CA GLU A 286 24.35 -7.68 7.34
C GLU A 286 25.50 -6.66 7.14
N GLY A 287 25.17 -5.38 6.98
CA GLY A 287 26.13 -4.29 6.80
C GLY A 287 26.76 -4.24 5.40
N LEU A 288 26.16 -4.92 4.42
CA LEU A 288 26.61 -4.90 3.02
C LEU A 288 25.84 -3.84 2.23
N VAL A 289 26.54 -3.15 1.34
CA VAL A 289 25.95 -2.15 0.45
C VAL A 289 25.63 -2.79 -0.89
N VAL A 290 24.37 -2.81 -1.28
CA VAL A 290 23.92 -3.26 -2.60
C VAL A 290 23.48 -2.06 -3.42
N ALA A 291 24.09 -1.90 -4.59
CA ALA A 291 23.71 -0.91 -5.58
C ALA A 291 22.56 -1.44 -6.46
N VAL A 292 21.45 -0.71 -6.51
CA VAL A 292 20.29 -1.02 -7.37
C VAL A 292 20.28 -0.05 -8.55
N PRO A 293 20.55 -0.50 -9.79
CA PRO A 293 20.55 0.39 -10.95
C PRO A 293 19.19 1.04 -11.19
N GLY A 294 19.20 2.32 -11.59
CA GLY A 294 17.98 3.10 -11.89
C GLY A 294 17.23 3.60 -10.65
N GLN A 295 17.57 3.10 -9.45
CA GLN A 295 17.15 3.73 -8.20
C GLN A 295 17.87 5.08 -8.11
N SER A 296 17.08 6.17 -8.06
CA SER A 296 17.49 7.58 -7.98
C SER A 296 18.13 8.29 -9.19
N ASP A 297 17.94 7.83 -10.43
CA ASP A 297 18.11 8.72 -11.60
C ASP A 297 16.89 9.67 -11.74
N ARG A 298 16.47 10.30 -10.62
CA ARG A 298 15.30 11.20 -10.48
C ARG A 298 15.45 12.54 -11.21
N GLY A 299 16.53 12.74 -11.96
CA GLY A 299 16.91 14.03 -12.53
C GLY A 299 16.13 14.44 -13.78
N GLU A 300 15.48 13.52 -14.50
CA GLU A 300 14.86 13.85 -15.79
C GLU A 300 13.34 13.65 -15.84
N ASP A 301 12.74 12.74 -15.05
CA ASP A 301 11.30 12.47 -15.10
C ASP A 301 10.43 13.30 -14.13
N TYR A 302 11.02 13.91 -13.10
CA TYR A 302 10.23 14.66 -12.10
C TYR A 302 9.57 15.93 -12.67
N ASP A 303 10.26 16.61 -13.60
CA ASP A 303 9.69 17.78 -14.26
C ASP A 303 8.54 17.38 -15.18
N ALA A 304 8.60 16.19 -15.81
CA ALA A 304 7.49 15.66 -16.61
C ALA A 304 6.26 15.32 -15.74
N ILE A 305 6.47 14.69 -14.58
CA ILE A 305 5.40 14.36 -13.61
C ILE A 305 4.73 15.62 -13.05
N LEU A 306 5.47 16.71 -12.88
CA LEU A 306 4.92 17.99 -12.41
C LEU A 306 4.16 18.76 -13.49
N GLU A 307 4.45 18.51 -14.76
CA GLU A 307 3.74 19.07 -15.91
C GLU A 307 2.49 18.26 -16.29
N MET A 308 2.36 17.02 -15.79
CA MET A 308 1.16 16.20 -15.97
C MET A 308 -0.05 16.83 -15.31
N ASP A 309 -1.20 16.70 -15.98
CA ASP A 309 -2.45 17.05 -15.35
C ASP A 309 -2.81 16.05 -14.23
N PRO A 310 -3.67 16.43 -13.28
CA PRO A 310 -4.02 15.57 -12.15
C PRO A 310 -4.61 14.20 -12.53
N ASP A 311 -5.29 14.09 -13.68
CA ASP A 311 -5.92 12.85 -14.13
C ASP A 311 -4.88 11.90 -14.73
N GLU A 312 -3.91 12.43 -15.48
CA GLU A 312 -2.76 11.66 -15.99
C GLU A 312 -1.89 11.16 -14.84
N LEU A 313 -1.59 12.02 -13.87
CA LEU A 313 -0.82 11.66 -12.68
C LEU A 313 -1.52 10.57 -11.86
N ALA A 314 -2.84 10.67 -11.68
CA ALA A 314 -3.61 9.65 -10.98
C ALA A 314 -3.58 8.30 -11.69
N LYS A 315 -3.67 8.28 -13.02
CA LYS A 315 -3.57 7.04 -13.81
C LYS A 315 -2.17 6.43 -13.73
N GLU A 316 -1.12 7.25 -13.77
CA GLU A 316 0.24 6.76 -13.64
C GLU A 316 0.52 6.19 -12.25
N ALA A 317 0.02 6.85 -11.20
CA ALA A 317 0.09 6.35 -9.82
C ALA A 317 -0.67 5.01 -9.66
N ASP A 318 -1.88 4.89 -10.21
CA ASP A 318 -2.66 3.65 -10.20
C ASP A 318 -1.91 2.52 -10.94
N ALA A 319 -1.35 2.81 -12.12
CA ALA A 319 -0.59 1.83 -12.91
C ALA A 319 0.71 1.39 -12.21
N ALA A 320 1.44 2.34 -11.60
CA ALA A 320 2.63 2.03 -10.81
C ALA A 320 2.26 1.17 -9.59
N MET A 321 1.10 1.43 -8.98
CA MET A 321 0.62 0.68 -7.84
C MET A 321 0.20 -0.74 -8.22
N GLU A 322 -0.58 -0.90 -9.29
CA GLU A 322 -0.96 -2.20 -9.85
C GLU A 322 0.28 -3.04 -10.18
N LYS A 323 1.29 -2.42 -10.82
CA LYS A 323 2.56 -3.07 -11.13
C LYS A 323 3.29 -3.56 -9.88
N LEU A 324 3.32 -2.75 -8.82
CA LEU A 324 3.97 -3.09 -7.56
C LEU A 324 3.26 -4.25 -6.83
N PHE A 325 1.93 -4.23 -6.76
CA PHE A 325 1.14 -5.33 -6.20
C PHE A 325 1.35 -6.62 -6.98
N ALA A 326 1.29 -6.54 -8.32
CA ALA A 326 1.52 -7.70 -9.16
C ALA A 326 2.95 -8.27 -8.98
N ALA A 327 3.96 -7.44 -8.73
CA ALA A 327 5.32 -7.89 -8.42
C ALA A 327 5.42 -8.62 -7.07
N VAL A 328 4.73 -8.11 -6.04
CA VAL A 328 4.72 -8.73 -4.69
C VAL A 328 3.94 -10.04 -4.67
N HIS A 329 2.81 -10.11 -5.37
CA HIS A 329 1.97 -11.31 -5.42
C HIS A 329 2.33 -12.28 -6.56
N GLY A 330 3.33 -11.95 -7.38
CA GLY A 330 3.77 -12.80 -8.50
C GLY A 330 2.72 -12.96 -9.60
N LEU A 331 1.89 -11.95 -9.83
CA LEU A 331 0.78 -11.96 -10.80
C LEU A 331 1.23 -11.64 -12.23
N ASN A 332 2.40 -11.01 -12.41
CA ASN A 332 2.99 -10.69 -13.72
C ASN A 332 4.15 -11.64 -14.06
N GLU A 333 4.57 -11.62 -15.33
CA GLU A 333 5.87 -12.18 -15.69
C GLU A 333 6.95 -11.57 -14.78
N PRO A 334 7.76 -12.40 -14.09
CA PRO A 334 8.68 -11.88 -13.10
C PRO A 334 9.73 -11.01 -13.76
N GLU A 335 9.82 -9.75 -13.33
CA GLU A 335 10.89 -8.87 -13.76
C GLU A 335 12.25 -9.48 -13.42
N GLU A 336 13.24 -9.27 -14.28
CA GLU A 336 14.61 -9.70 -14.03
C GLU A 336 15.57 -8.51 -14.12
N GLY A 337 16.60 -8.53 -13.27
CA GLY A 337 17.58 -7.45 -13.23
C GLY A 337 18.89 -7.90 -12.60
N VAL A 338 19.81 -6.95 -12.50
CA VAL A 338 21.10 -7.14 -11.83
C VAL A 338 21.29 -6.03 -10.82
N VAL A 339 21.54 -6.41 -9.57
CA VAL A 339 22.03 -5.50 -8.51
C VAL A 339 23.48 -5.83 -8.20
N THR A 340 24.22 -4.93 -7.56
CA THR A 340 25.65 -5.11 -7.32
C THR A 340 25.99 -4.93 -5.85
N CYS A 341 26.44 -6.00 -5.17
CA CYS A 341 27.01 -5.87 -3.84
C CYS A 341 28.41 -5.23 -3.94
N LEU A 342 28.56 -4.03 -3.39
CA LEU A 342 29.77 -3.22 -3.54
C LEU A 342 30.90 -3.72 -2.64
N ALA A 343 32.11 -3.78 -3.17
CA ALA A 343 33.35 -4.03 -2.42
C ALA A 343 33.81 -2.77 -1.70
N THR A 344 33.02 -2.31 -0.73
CA THR A 344 33.25 -1.07 0.01
C THR A 344 33.24 -1.30 1.52
N GLY A 345 34.10 -0.57 2.23
CA GLY A 345 34.04 -0.48 3.70
C GLY A 345 33.08 0.62 4.20
N ARG A 346 32.56 1.47 3.29
CA ARG A 346 31.61 2.52 3.63
C ARG A 346 30.25 1.90 3.94
N ARG A 347 29.60 2.39 4.99
CA ARG A 347 28.20 2.08 5.28
C ARG A 347 27.30 3.11 4.61
N SER A 348 26.23 2.64 3.97
CA SER A 348 25.15 3.51 3.50
C SER A 348 24.21 3.89 4.63
N ASP A 349 23.35 4.87 4.39
CA ASP A 349 22.31 5.28 5.34
C ASP A 349 21.36 4.14 5.65
N LEU A 350 20.98 3.36 4.64
CA LEU A 350 20.17 2.17 4.81
C LEU A 350 20.80 1.18 5.81
N CYS A 351 22.10 0.91 5.73
CA CYS A 351 22.80 0.08 6.72
C CYS A 351 22.73 0.67 8.13
N ARG A 352 22.81 2.00 8.27
CA ARG A 352 22.73 2.68 9.57
C ARG A 352 21.30 2.59 10.15
N ILE A 353 20.28 2.82 9.32
CA ILE A 353 18.86 2.75 9.70
C ILE A 353 18.47 1.34 10.12
N VAL A 354 18.79 0.35 9.29
CA VAL A 354 18.46 -1.05 9.57
C VAL A 354 19.13 -1.54 10.85
N ARG A 355 20.34 -1.07 11.16
CA ARG A 355 20.98 -1.38 12.44
C ARG A 355 20.23 -0.78 13.64
N ALA A 356 19.66 0.41 13.50
CA ALA A 356 18.79 0.98 14.53
C ALA A 356 17.49 0.16 14.67
N PHE A 357 17.00 -0.44 13.58
CA PHE A 357 15.85 -1.34 13.62
C PHE A 357 16.19 -2.66 14.34
N ASP A 358 17.37 -3.23 14.11
CA ASP A 358 17.82 -4.42 14.86
C ASP A 358 17.90 -4.14 16.37
N ASP A 359 18.34 -2.94 16.77
CA ASP A 359 18.33 -2.51 18.18
C ASP A 359 16.89 -2.49 18.74
N LEU A 360 15.95 -1.88 18.01
CA LEU A 360 14.53 -1.88 18.37
C LEU A 360 13.94 -3.30 18.44
N ALA A 361 14.33 -4.20 17.55
CA ALA A 361 13.90 -5.59 17.57
C ALA A 361 14.32 -6.30 18.87
N THR A 362 15.48 -5.96 19.45
CA THR A 362 15.88 -6.48 20.77
C THR A 362 14.97 -6.03 21.91
N HIS A 363 14.23 -4.94 21.71
CA HIS A 363 13.20 -4.42 22.62
C HIS A 363 11.79 -4.94 22.30
N GLY A 364 11.67 -5.91 21.38
CA GLY A 364 10.41 -6.55 21.01
C GLY A 364 9.56 -5.75 20.03
N TYR A 365 10.18 -4.85 19.24
CA TYR A 365 9.51 -4.23 18.11
C TYR A 365 9.55 -5.13 16.88
N LEU A 366 8.48 -5.09 16.10
CA LEU A 366 8.54 -5.43 14.67
C LEU A 366 9.14 -4.22 13.94
N ALA A 367 10.46 -4.25 13.74
CA ALA A 367 11.20 -3.17 13.11
C ALA A 367 11.71 -3.63 11.73
N GLU A 368 10.94 -3.38 10.69
CA GLU A 368 11.19 -3.96 9.36
C GLU A 368 11.40 -2.88 8.29
N PRO A 369 12.52 -2.92 7.56
CA PRO A 369 12.71 -2.13 6.36
C PRO A 369 11.84 -2.67 5.22
N ASP A 370 11.31 -1.78 4.37
CA ASP A 370 10.60 -2.18 3.15
C ASP A 370 9.57 -3.29 3.42
N LEU A 371 8.68 -3.03 4.39
CA LEU A 371 7.82 -4.08 4.94
C LEU A 371 6.74 -4.51 3.96
N TRP A 372 6.09 -3.53 3.32
CA TRP A 372 4.97 -3.75 2.41
C TRP A 372 4.85 -2.62 1.37
N PRO A 373 4.23 -2.87 0.20
CA PRO A 373 3.95 -1.83 -0.79
C PRO A 373 3.19 -0.61 -0.23
N THR A 374 2.22 -0.86 0.65
CA THR A 374 1.33 0.16 1.22
C THR A 374 1.38 0.16 2.74
N ALA A 375 1.03 1.30 3.34
CA ALA A 375 1.00 1.43 4.80
C ALA A 375 -0.07 0.53 5.44
N SER A 376 -1.24 0.40 4.81
CA SER A 376 -2.34 -0.44 5.31
C SER A 376 -1.95 -1.91 5.40
N GLY A 377 -1.36 -2.50 4.36
CA GLY A 377 -0.92 -3.89 4.41
C GLY A 377 0.29 -4.10 5.33
N GLY A 378 1.13 -3.08 5.51
CA GLY A 378 2.16 -3.10 6.55
C GLY A 378 1.55 -3.18 7.96
N TRP A 379 0.50 -2.42 8.23
CA TRP A 379 -0.23 -2.47 9.51
C TRP A 379 -0.96 -3.79 9.74
N GLU A 380 -1.60 -4.34 8.70
CA GLU A 380 -2.20 -5.68 8.72
C GLU A 380 -1.16 -6.72 9.16
N HIS A 381 0.01 -6.75 8.52
CA HIS A 381 1.10 -7.65 8.88
C HIS A 381 1.57 -7.46 10.33
N VAL A 382 1.62 -6.21 10.82
CA VAL A 382 1.94 -5.91 12.21
C VAL A 382 0.90 -6.50 13.16
N TYR A 383 -0.39 -6.37 12.86
CA TYR A 383 -1.46 -6.90 13.70
C TYR A 383 -1.49 -8.43 13.71
N GLU A 384 -1.29 -9.08 12.56
CA GLU A 384 -1.17 -10.54 12.47
C GLU A 384 0.01 -11.09 13.27
N SER A 385 1.14 -10.35 13.26
CA SER A 385 2.35 -10.71 13.98
C SER A 385 2.28 -10.37 15.48
N THR A 386 1.35 -9.51 15.89
CA THR A 386 1.17 -9.11 17.29
C THR A 386 0.35 -10.16 18.03
N LYS A 387 0.85 -10.62 19.18
CA LYS A 387 0.12 -11.61 19.99
C LYS A 387 -1.19 -11.04 20.50
N ALA A 388 -2.23 -11.87 20.49
CA ALA A 388 -3.54 -11.50 21.00
C ALA A 388 -3.46 -10.94 22.44
N GLY A 389 -3.92 -9.70 22.62
CA GLY A 389 -3.94 -8.98 23.90
C GLY A 389 -2.67 -8.19 24.24
N GLU A 390 -1.63 -8.23 23.39
CA GLU A 390 -0.47 -7.35 23.51
C GLU A 390 -0.67 -6.10 22.64
N PRO A 391 -0.23 -4.91 23.10
CA PRO A 391 -0.21 -3.73 22.22
C PRO A 391 0.83 -3.93 21.12
N ALA A 392 0.48 -3.54 19.90
CA ALA A 392 1.41 -3.55 18.78
C ALA A 392 2.63 -2.66 19.10
N LYS A 393 3.81 -3.12 18.67
CA LYS A 393 5.06 -2.37 18.72
C LYS A 393 5.75 -2.53 17.39
N ALA A 394 5.74 -1.48 16.57
CA ALA A 394 6.28 -1.56 15.23
C ALA A 394 6.93 -0.25 14.80
N VAL A 395 7.93 -0.36 13.94
CA VAL A 395 8.53 0.75 13.18
C VAL A 395 8.88 0.24 11.79
N PHE A 396 8.32 0.82 10.74
CA PHE A 396 8.57 0.37 9.37
C PHE A 396 8.37 1.50 8.36
N TRP A 397 8.81 1.27 7.12
CA TRP A 397 8.44 2.11 5.97
C TRP A 397 7.96 1.23 4.83
N THR A 398 7.29 1.84 3.84
CA THR A 398 6.71 1.12 2.70
C THR A 398 7.70 1.01 1.53
N THR A 399 7.48 0.07 0.63
CA THR A 399 8.32 -0.08 -0.57
C THR A 399 8.39 1.19 -1.41
N GLN A 400 7.27 1.90 -1.54
CA GLN A 400 7.23 3.18 -2.24
C GLN A 400 8.24 4.16 -1.64
N GLN A 401 8.21 4.33 -0.32
CA GLN A 401 9.14 5.20 0.41
C GLN A 401 10.59 4.75 0.23
N HIS A 402 10.84 3.44 0.16
CA HIS A 402 12.18 2.93 -0.10
C HIS A 402 12.70 3.35 -1.48
N THR A 403 11.90 3.15 -2.53
CA THR A 403 12.30 3.49 -3.90
C THR A 403 12.46 4.99 -4.13
N SER A 404 11.75 5.83 -3.36
CA SER A 404 11.83 7.28 -3.45
C SER A 404 12.98 7.88 -2.67
N SER A 405 13.24 7.40 -1.46
CA SER A 405 14.04 8.15 -0.49
C SER A 405 15.52 7.79 -0.51
N PHE A 406 15.90 6.69 -1.16
CA PHE A 406 17.27 6.22 -1.23
C PHE A 406 17.87 6.35 -2.64
N ASP A 407 19.16 6.63 -2.69
CA ASP A 407 19.93 6.50 -3.92
C ASP A 407 20.20 5.03 -4.30
N ALA A 408 20.82 4.83 -5.47
CA ALA A 408 21.24 3.52 -5.92
C ALA A 408 22.05 2.76 -4.86
N CYS A 409 22.87 3.43 -4.05
CA CYS A 409 23.73 2.83 -3.02
C CYS A 409 23.04 2.71 -1.64
N GLY A 410 21.77 3.12 -1.51
CA GLY A 410 21.07 3.11 -0.24
C GLY A 410 21.45 4.27 0.69
N ASP A 411 22.05 5.35 0.17
CA ASP A 411 22.19 6.61 0.90
C ASP A 411 20.88 7.40 0.81
N LEU A 412 20.50 8.06 1.89
CA LEU A 412 19.24 8.77 1.96
C LEU A 412 19.38 10.10 1.21
N VAL A 413 18.57 10.29 0.17
CA VAL A 413 18.58 11.51 -0.68
C VAL A 413 17.35 12.37 -0.50
N ASP A 414 16.32 11.83 0.16
CA ASP A 414 15.07 12.50 0.45
C ASP A 414 14.61 12.16 1.88
N GLU A 415 13.53 12.77 2.34
CA GLU A 415 12.90 12.40 3.60
C GLU A 415 12.37 10.96 3.56
N LEU A 416 12.59 10.20 4.63
CA LEU A 416 12.00 8.88 4.84
C LEU A 416 10.99 8.93 5.98
N ALA A 417 9.72 8.74 5.64
CA ALA A 417 8.63 8.63 6.61
C ALA A 417 8.56 7.20 7.18
N LEU A 418 8.52 7.08 8.51
CA LEU A 418 8.36 5.81 9.22
C LEU A 418 7.00 5.73 9.91
N GLN A 419 6.26 4.67 9.60
CA GLN A 419 5.08 4.23 10.33
C GLN A 419 5.53 3.66 11.67
N TRP A 420 4.79 3.95 12.76
CA TRP A 420 5.23 3.52 14.08
C TRP A 420 4.08 3.35 15.07
N THR A 421 4.31 2.51 16.08
CA THR A 421 3.50 2.41 17.29
C THR A 421 4.36 1.90 18.43
N GLY A 422 4.16 2.41 19.65
CA GLY A 422 4.89 1.99 20.85
C GLY A 422 5.49 3.15 21.65
N ASP A 423 6.67 2.93 22.23
CA ASP A 423 7.43 3.92 23.00
C ASP A 423 8.20 4.86 22.06
N ARG A 424 7.61 6.03 21.83
CA ARG A 424 8.17 7.11 21.02
C ARG A 424 9.60 7.51 21.41
N GLU A 425 9.90 7.60 22.71
CA GLU A 425 11.23 8.03 23.15
C GLU A 425 12.29 6.98 22.88
N LEU A 426 11.95 5.71 23.02
CA LEU A 426 12.84 4.60 22.67
C LEU A 426 13.13 4.59 21.17
N ILE A 427 12.11 4.75 20.33
CA ILE A 427 12.26 4.84 18.87
C ILE A 427 13.16 6.02 18.50
N ALA A 428 12.87 7.22 19.03
CA ALA A 428 13.67 8.41 18.76
C ALA A 428 15.15 8.21 19.14
N ARG A 429 15.42 7.60 20.30
CA ARG A 429 16.80 7.31 20.74
C ARG A 429 17.50 6.31 19.82
N ALA A 430 16.83 5.24 19.42
CA ALA A 430 17.41 4.25 18.50
C ALA A 430 17.71 4.90 17.14
N LEU A 431 16.78 5.66 16.58
CA LEU A 431 16.94 6.37 15.31
C LEU A 431 18.05 7.42 15.36
N ALA A 432 18.25 8.11 16.49
CA ALA A 432 19.32 9.08 16.64
C ALA A 432 20.73 8.46 16.47
N THR A 433 20.88 7.14 16.69
CA THR A 433 22.16 6.44 16.48
C THR A 433 22.56 6.33 15.01
N THR A 434 21.62 6.55 14.08
CA THR A 434 21.90 6.53 12.64
C THR A 434 22.81 7.68 12.22
N GLY A 435 22.88 8.75 13.01
CA GLY A 435 23.56 9.99 12.63
C GLY A 435 22.83 10.76 11.53
N LEU A 436 21.56 10.44 11.26
CA LEU A 436 20.65 11.20 10.42
C LEU A 436 19.89 12.24 11.25
N ALA A 437 19.31 13.25 10.60
CA ALA A 437 18.39 14.15 11.28
C ALA A 437 17.06 13.41 11.52
N VAL A 438 16.64 13.33 12.79
CA VAL A 438 15.41 12.64 13.21
C VAL A 438 14.38 13.68 13.65
N GLU A 439 13.25 13.75 12.95
CA GLU A 439 12.07 14.46 13.42
C GLU A 439 11.19 13.48 14.21
N THR A 440 10.95 13.82 15.47
CA THR A 440 10.12 13.01 16.37
C THR A 440 8.69 13.52 16.32
N PRO A 441 7.68 12.66 16.11
CA PRO A 441 6.28 13.05 16.01
C PRO A 441 5.75 13.65 17.33
N GLU A 442 4.83 14.60 17.25
CA GLU A 442 4.24 15.25 18.43
C GLU A 442 3.18 14.36 19.12
N ASP A 443 2.57 13.45 18.36
CA ASP A 443 1.54 12.51 18.78
C ASP A 443 1.57 11.20 17.96
N ASP A 444 0.70 10.26 18.30
CA ASP A 444 0.65 8.93 17.68
C ASP A 444 0.05 8.93 16.26
N SER A 445 -0.44 10.07 15.77
CA SER A 445 -1.02 10.21 14.42
C SER A 445 -0.01 10.70 13.37
N THR A 446 1.17 11.13 13.80
CA THR A 446 2.22 11.68 12.95
C THR A 446 3.39 10.70 12.80
N ALA A 447 4.04 10.66 11.64
CA ALA A 447 5.16 9.76 11.37
C ALA A 447 6.48 10.26 11.97
N PHE A 448 7.45 9.36 12.17
CA PHE A 448 8.84 9.77 12.30
C PHE A 448 9.38 10.12 10.91
N PHE A 449 10.23 11.14 10.83
CA PHE A 449 10.94 11.46 9.59
C PHE A 449 12.46 11.37 9.79
N LEU A 450 13.13 10.65 8.91
CA LEU A 450 14.59 10.66 8.78
C LEU A 450 14.97 11.54 7.60
N ARG A 451 15.99 12.38 7.76
CA ARG A 451 16.51 13.23 6.70
C ARG A 451 18.03 13.13 6.59
N PRO A 452 18.61 13.29 5.39
CA PRO A 452 20.04 13.39 5.23
C PRO A 452 20.60 14.56 6.03
N VAL A 453 21.78 14.38 6.62
CA VAL A 453 22.52 15.48 7.25
C VAL A 453 23.21 16.24 6.14
N VAL A 454 22.75 17.47 5.89
CA VAL A 454 23.34 18.40 4.92
C VAL A 454 24.68 18.92 5.41
#